data_AF-A0A2M7Q9S8-F1
#
_entry.id   AF-A0A2M7Q9S8-F1
#
_cell.length_a   1.000
_cell.length_b   1.000
_cell.length_c   1.000
_cell.angle_alpha   90.00
_cell.angle_beta   90.00
_cell.angle_gamma   90.00
#
_symmetry.space_group_name_H-M   'P 1'
#
loop_
_entity.id
_entity.type
_entity.pdbx_description
1 polymer ?
#
loop_
_entity_poly.entity_id
_entity_poly.type
_entity_poly.pdbx_seq_one_letter_code
_entity_poly.pdbx_strand_id
1 'polypeptide(L)'
;MVRGSLPAVYYVGANGRRYVFPNEKTYKTWYSDFSTVQVVTDAELAAMPIGGNATYKPGVKMVKIQTDPKVYAVDANGTLRWVQTEALATELYGASWNTMIEDVPDAFFVNYTIGSDIAAAADFVVADVSAAATSINVDKNISASSSASLSVCASSSMPVGSTLPKGATGVNMLKFDVVNGGADAMTVNSLTVHRSGAGQTADFSYVYLYDGNVRLTTGRTVNSSTGDSAFNGLSISVPAHGTKTLWIAADLATTANSGNVHMLSLTDLKYGTTSVSGLPVSGPQFTMSNASSGTLTITKQGAVPLSNVMAGGLEQLIGKFQVAAGTGEDVSLERITLFQGGAVSTANITNLKLKQASTTVATAAGYDSNDRVTFVLGTPFLLEKGANRTFDVYADISAGARTGTTETILTYVDSTTDVMGVGQTYGYGANVDIASFGTYDG
;
A
#
# COMPACT_ATOMS: atom_id res chain seq x y z
N MET A 1 9.03 -28.51 -0.18
CA MET A 1 8.23 -29.17 0.88
C MET A 1 8.73 -28.69 2.22
N VAL A 2 7.91 -28.72 3.27
CA VAL A 2 8.28 -28.18 4.58
C VAL A 2 7.92 -29.14 5.72
N ARG A 3 8.64 -29.02 6.84
CA ARG A 3 8.30 -29.62 8.14
C ARG A 3 8.61 -28.64 9.27
N GLY A 4 7.91 -28.80 10.39
CA GLY A 4 8.20 -28.07 11.63
C GLY A 4 9.15 -28.85 12.55
N SER A 5 8.99 -28.63 13.85
CA SER A 5 9.67 -29.39 14.90
C SER A 5 9.28 -30.87 14.88
N LEU A 6 8.01 -31.17 14.55
CA LEU A 6 7.46 -32.51 14.42
C LEU A 6 7.80 -33.18 13.06
N PRO A 7 7.74 -34.53 12.97
CA PRO A 7 8.19 -35.27 11.78
C PRO A 7 7.24 -35.20 10.57
N ALA A 8 6.05 -34.64 10.71
CA ALA A 8 5.09 -34.53 9.61
C ALA A 8 5.63 -33.64 8.48
N VAL A 9 5.53 -34.14 7.25
CA VAL A 9 5.97 -33.43 6.03
C VAL A 9 4.76 -32.89 5.30
N TYR A 10 4.90 -31.69 4.76
CA TYR A 10 3.84 -31.01 4.02
C TYR A 10 4.34 -30.56 2.65
N TYR A 11 3.46 -30.69 1.66
CA TYR A 11 3.61 -30.02 0.38
C TYR A 11 3.02 -28.61 0.48
N VAL A 12 3.77 -27.57 0.09
CA VAL A 12 3.24 -26.20 0.03
C VAL A 12 2.69 -25.98 -1.36
N GLY A 13 1.37 -25.86 -1.46
CA GLY A 13 0.68 -25.63 -2.73
C GLY A 13 0.90 -24.21 -3.25
N ALA A 14 0.70 -24.01 -4.54
CA ALA A 14 0.84 -22.69 -5.17
C ALA A 14 -0.14 -21.63 -4.60
N ASN A 15 -1.17 -22.07 -3.87
CA ASN A 15 -2.12 -21.22 -3.13
C ASN A 15 -1.66 -20.81 -1.72
N GLY A 16 -0.42 -21.13 -1.32
CA GLY A 16 0.12 -20.83 0.01
C GLY A 16 -0.40 -21.72 1.14
N ARG A 17 -1.21 -22.74 0.82
CA ARG A 17 -1.70 -23.73 1.80
C ARG A 17 -0.77 -24.93 1.87
N ARG A 18 -0.72 -25.56 3.04
CA ARG A 18 0.05 -26.80 3.25
C ARG A 18 -0.86 -28.03 3.10
N TYR A 19 -0.40 -29.02 2.34
CA TYR A 19 -1.08 -30.28 2.06
C TYR A 19 -0.36 -31.42 2.77
N VAL A 20 -1.13 -32.20 3.53
CA VAL A 20 -0.60 -33.24 4.42
C VAL A 20 -0.37 -34.52 3.65
N PHE A 21 0.80 -35.17 3.82
CA PHE A 21 0.96 -36.56 3.40
C PHE A 21 0.38 -37.48 4.48
N PRO A 22 -0.63 -38.32 4.17
CA PRO A 22 -1.22 -39.22 5.17
C PRO A 22 -0.23 -40.22 5.75
N ASN A 23 0.74 -40.66 4.93
CA ASN A 23 1.81 -41.56 5.32
C ASN A 23 3.01 -41.45 4.36
N GLU A 24 4.11 -42.09 4.72
CA GLU A 24 5.35 -42.12 3.94
C GLU A 24 5.17 -42.79 2.56
N LYS A 25 4.28 -43.78 2.44
CA LYS A 25 4.04 -44.47 1.17
C LYS A 25 3.44 -43.53 0.12
N THR A 26 2.48 -42.69 0.53
CA THR A 26 1.94 -41.63 -0.33
C THR A 26 3.04 -40.66 -0.76
N TYR A 27 3.89 -40.20 0.17
CA TYR A 27 5.02 -39.33 -0.14
C TYR A 27 5.96 -39.94 -1.19
N LYS A 28 6.34 -41.21 -1.01
CA LYS A 28 7.28 -41.93 -1.88
C LYS A 28 6.76 -42.15 -3.31
N THR A 29 5.46 -41.95 -3.56
CA THR A 29 4.93 -41.95 -4.93
C THR A 29 5.17 -40.63 -5.66
N TRP A 30 5.40 -39.54 -4.93
CA TRP A 30 5.67 -38.21 -5.50
C TRP A 30 7.16 -37.85 -5.49
N TYR A 31 7.91 -38.28 -4.48
CA TYR A 31 9.29 -37.89 -4.24
C TYR A 31 10.14 -39.10 -3.81
N SER A 32 11.38 -39.21 -4.31
CA SER A 32 12.27 -40.35 -4.03
C SER A 32 12.76 -40.42 -2.59
N ASP A 33 12.98 -39.26 -1.98
CA ASP A 33 13.59 -39.11 -0.66
C ASP A 33 13.17 -37.77 -0.02
N PHE A 34 13.65 -37.51 1.20
CA PHE A 34 13.33 -36.31 1.98
C PHE A 34 14.33 -35.15 1.80
N SER A 35 15.27 -35.22 0.85
CA SER A 35 16.34 -34.23 0.68
C SER A 35 15.83 -32.83 0.33
N THR A 36 14.64 -32.74 -0.28
CA THR A 36 14.00 -31.48 -0.70
C THR A 36 13.02 -30.91 0.34
N VAL A 37 12.95 -31.53 1.53
CA VAL A 37 12.13 -31.05 2.65
C VAL A 37 12.92 -30.03 3.46
N GLN A 38 12.39 -28.82 3.57
CA GLN A 38 12.96 -27.73 4.35
C GLN A 38 12.39 -27.72 5.77
N VAL A 39 13.23 -27.39 6.75
CA VAL A 39 12.79 -27.17 8.13
C VAL A 39 12.40 -25.70 8.28
N VAL A 40 11.17 -25.44 8.73
CA VAL A 40 10.65 -24.11 9.07
C VAL A 40 10.28 -24.06 10.55
N THR A 41 10.10 -22.87 11.10
CA THR A 41 9.59 -22.71 12.46
C THR A 41 8.13 -23.16 12.58
N ASP A 42 7.71 -23.55 13.78
CA ASP A 42 6.30 -23.93 14.00
C ASP A 42 5.34 -22.76 13.78
N ALA A 43 5.80 -21.51 13.96
CA ALA A 43 5.04 -20.30 13.67
C ALA A 43 4.84 -20.08 12.16
N GLU A 44 5.91 -20.19 11.36
CA GLU A 44 5.82 -20.13 9.88
C GLU A 44 4.95 -21.26 9.34
N LEU A 45 5.10 -22.47 9.90
CA LEU A 45 4.27 -23.60 9.54
C LEU A 45 2.81 -23.26 9.85
N ALA A 46 2.48 -22.82 11.07
CA ALA A 46 1.12 -22.46 11.51
C ALA A 46 0.47 -21.36 10.67
N ALA A 47 1.25 -20.43 10.12
CA ALA A 47 0.76 -19.39 9.22
C ALA A 47 0.27 -19.94 7.86
N MET A 48 0.63 -21.17 7.49
CA MET A 48 0.16 -21.85 6.28
C MET A 48 -1.07 -22.72 6.60
N PRO A 49 -2.29 -22.32 6.20
CA PRO A 49 -3.50 -23.10 6.49
C PRO A 49 -3.48 -24.48 5.84
N ILE A 50 -4.18 -25.44 6.43
CA ILE A 50 -4.33 -26.78 5.85
C ILE A 50 -5.20 -26.69 4.58
N GLY A 51 -4.65 -27.17 3.46
CA GLY A 51 -5.33 -27.23 2.17
C GLY A 51 -6.02 -28.57 1.89
N GLY A 52 -5.73 -29.60 2.68
CA GLY A 52 -6.22 -30.98 2.50
C GLY A 52 -5.07 -31.98 2.55
N ASN A 53 -5.35 -33.21 2.11
CA ASN A 53 -4.38 -34.30 2.07
C ASN A 53 -3.89 -34.56 0.64
N ALA A 54 -2.60 -34.81 0.47
CA ALA A 54 -2.06 -35.38 -0.76
C ALA A 54 -2.57 -36.82 -0.95
N THR A 55 -2.86 -37.17 -2.19
CA THR A 55 -3.27 -38.52 -2.62
C THR A 55 -2.07 -39.24 -3.25
N TYR A 56 -2.15 -40.56 -3.40
CA TYR A 56 -1.15 -41.32 -4.17
C TYR A 56 -1.00 -40.74 -5.59
N LYS A 57 0.24 -40.68 -6.10
CA LYS A 57 0.50 -40.13 -7.44
C LYS A 57 -0.20 -40.98 -8.53
N PRO A 58 -0.93 -40.35 -9.47
CA PRO A 58 -1.58 -41.06 -10.57
C PRO A 58 -0.64 -41.98 -11.34
N GLY A 59 -1.10 -43.20 -11.62
CA GLY A 59 -0.36 -44.22 -12.40
C GLY A 59 0.88 -44.83 -11.73
N VAL A 60 1.21 -44.50 -10.48
CA VAL A 60 2.43 -45.06 -9.84
C VAL A 60 2.15 -46.32 -9.02
N LYS A 61 1.05 -46.31 -8.25
CA LYS A 61 0.60 -47.43 -7.41
C LYS A 61 -0.89 -47.66 -7.61
N MET A 62 -1.30 -48.89 -7.37
CA MET A 62 -2.71 -49.25 -7.20
C MET A 62 -3.06 -49.14 -5.71
N VAL A 63 -4.32 -48.89 -5.40
CA VAL A 63 -4.77 -48.80 -4.01
C VAL A 63 -6.00 -49.64 -3.74
N LYS A 64 -6.18 -50.02 -2.47
CA LYS A 64 -7.38 -50.67 -1.97
C LYS A 64 -7.69 -50.26 -0.53
N ILE A 65 -8.87 -50.64 -0.05
CA ILE A 65 -9.23 -50.66 1.37
C ILE A 65 -9.45 -52.10 1.81
N GLN A 66 -9.39 -52.36 3.11
CA GLN A 66 -9.55 -53.72 3.65
C GLN A 66 -11.01 -54.20 3.59
N THR A 67 -11.95 -53.27 3.56
CA THR A 67 -13.40 -53.51 3.58
C THR A 67 -14.01 -53.74 2.20
N ASP A 68 -13.24 -53.55 1.11
CA ASP A 68 -13.66 -53.79 -0.27
C ASP A 68 -12.60 -54.65 -0.99
N PRO A 69 -12.96 -55.79 -1.60
CA PRO A 69 -12.01 -56.63 -2.34
C PRO A 69 -11.45 -55.96 -3.61
N LYS A 70 -12.04 -54.87 -4.10
CA LYS A 70 -11.64 -54.18 -5.33
C LYS A 70 -10.26 -53.52 -5.23
N VAL A 71 -9.54 -53.52 -6.34
CA VAL A 71 -8.25 -52.85 -6.51
C VAL A 71 -8.41 -51.74 -7.54
N TYR A 72 -7.96 -50.54 -7.17
CA TYR A 72 -8.17 -49.33 -7.96
C TYR A 72 -6.84 -48.81 -8.51
N ALA A 73 -6.84 -48.42 -9.78
CA ALA A 73 -5.83 -47.52 -10.31
C ALA A 73 -6.13 -46.10 -9.83
N VAL A 74 -5.08 -45.33 -9.52
CA VAL A 74 -5.21 -43.90 -9.18
C VAL A 74 -5.05 -43.09 -10.46
N ASP A 75 -6.09 -42.35 -10.80
CA ASP A 75 -6.18 -41.41 -11.91
C ASP A 75 -6.12 -39.96 -11.38
N ALA A 76 -6.05 -38.98 -12.29
CA ALA A 76 -5.92 -37.56 -11.96
C ALA A 76 -6.99 -37.10 -10.96
N ASN A 77 -6.63 -36.13 -10.13
CA ASN A 77 -7.50 -35.52 -9.12
C ASN A 77 -7.89 -36.46 -7.98
N GLY A 78 -7.08 -37.50 -7.73
CA GLY A 78 -7.39 -38.51 -6.73
C GLY A 78 -8.61 -39.36 -7.10
N THR A 79 -8.80 -39.63 -8.38
CA THR A 79 -9.91 -40.47 -8.85
C THR A 79 -9.49 -41.94 -8.80
N LEU A 80 -10.30 -42.81 -8.19
CA LEU A 80 -10.08 -44.24 -8.13
C LEU A 80 -10.91 -44.96 -9.18
N ARG A 81 -10.26 -45.76 -10.00
CA ARG A 81 -10.88 -46.49 -11.11
C ARG A 81 -10.67 -47.98 -10.92
N TRP A 82 -11.75 -48.73 -10.78
CA TRP A 82 -11.67 -50.16 -10.47
C TRP A 82 -11.09 -50.94 -11.65
N VAL A 83 -10.04 -51.70 -11.41
CA VAL A 83 -9.46 -52.63 -12.40
C VAL A 83 -10.17 -53.98 -12.26
N GLN A 84 -11.01 -54.32 -13.25
CA GLN A 84 -12.00 -55.40 -13.09
C GLN A 84 -11.41 -56.81 -13.11
N THR A 85 -10.21 -57.03 -13.67
CA THR A 85 -9.60 -58.36 -13.80
C THR A 85 -8.08 -58.34 -13.58
N GLU A 86 -7.52 -59.48 -13.18
CA GLU A 86 -6.06 -59.67 -13.03
C GLU A 86 -5.32 -59.58 -14.37
N ALA A 87 -5.97 -59.98 -15.48
CA ALA A 87 -5.43 -59.85 -16.82
C ALA A 87 -5.21 -58.37 -17.18
N LEU A 88 -6.19 -57.50 -16.90
CA LEU A 88 -6.04 -56.06 -17.08
C LEU A 88 -4.97 -55.47 -16.16
N ALA A 89 -4.91 -55.90 -14.89
CA ALA A 89 -3.89 -55.42 -13.97
C ALA A 89 -2.46 -55.78 -14.45
N THR A 90 -2.30 -56.99 -14.99
CA THR A 90 -1.04 -57.46 -15.59
C THR A 90 -0.69 -56.68 -16.85
N GLU A 91 -1.67 -56.35 -17.69
CA GLU A 91 -1.46 -55.56 -18.91
C GLU A 91 -1.07 -54.12 -18.60
N LEU A 92 -1.69 -53.50 -17.59
CA LEU A 92 -1.46 -52.09 -17.21
C LEU A 92 -0.17 -51.89 -16.40
N TYR A 93 0.09 -52.75 -15.41
CA TYR A 93 1.17 -52.58 -14.42
C TYR A 93 2.25 -53.68 -14.49
N GLY A 94 2.13 -54.62 -15.43
CA GLY A 94 3.07 -55.72 -15.62
C GLY A 94 2.84 -56.91 -14.68
N ALA A 95 3.64 -57.96 -14.85
CA ALA A 95 3.51 -59.22 -14.09
C ALA A 95 3.66 -59.09 -12.57
N SER A 96 4.20 -57.96 -12.08
CA SER A 96 4.40 -57.67 -10.66
C SER A 96 3.36 -56.70 -10.09
N TRP A 97 2.24 -56.48 -10.78
CA TRP A 97 1.17 -55.55 -10.37
C TRP A 97 0.69 -55.80 -8.93
N ASN A 98 0.66 -57.05 -8.48
CA ASN A 98 0.27 -57.43 -7.12
C ASN A 98 1.17 -56.84 -6.02
N THR A 99 2.42 -56.50 -6.35
CA THR A 99 3.36 -55.80 -5.46
C THR A 99 3.23 -54.26 -5.53
N MET A 100 2.37 -53.76 -6.42
CA MET A 100 2.09 -52.34 -6.62
C MET A 100 0.82 -51.88 -5.91
N ILE A 101 0.14 -52.77 -5.19
CA ILE A 101 -1.07 -52.46 -4.43
C ILE A 101 -0.69 -51.98 -3.04
N GLU A 102 -1.24 -50.83 -2.65
CA GLU A 102 -1.08 -50.25 -1.32
C GLU A 102 -2.42 -50.10 -0.60
N ASP A 103 -2.44 -50.42 0.69
CA ASP A 103 -3.61 -50.19 1.53
C ASP A 103 -3.74 -48.70 1.89
N VAL A 104 -4.92 -48.16 1.64
CA VAL A 104 -5.34 -46.84 2.11
C VAL A 104 -6.22 -47.04 3.35
N PRO A 105 -5.89 -46.46 4.51
CA PRO A 105 -6.79 -46.50 5.66
C PRO A 105 -8.14 -45.85 5.35
N ASP A 106 -9.24 -46.40 5.87
CA ASP A 106 -10.62 -45.95 5.60
C ASP A 106 -10.80 -44.43 5.82
N ALA A 107 -10.17 -43.87 6.86
CA ALA A 107 -10.22 -42.45 7.18
C ALA A 107 -9.59 -41.53 6.11
N PHE A 108 -8.72 -42.06 5.25
CA PHE A 108 -8.10 -41.34 4.14
C PHE A 108 -8.69 -41.73 2.79
N PHE A 109 -9.52 -42.76 2.72
CA PHE A 109 -10.22 -43.15 1.49
C PHE A 109 -11.21 -42.05 1.03
N VAL A 110 -11.75 -41.29 1.97
CA VAL A 110 -12.60 -40.11 1.69
C VAL A 110 -11.90 -38.98 0.95
N ASN A 111 -10.56 -39.01 0.82
CA ASN A 111 -9.82 -38.05 0.00
C ASN A 111 -9.90 -38.35 -1.50
N TYR A 112 -10.52 -39.48 -1.86
CA TYR A 112 -10.64 -39.96 -3.23
C TYR A 112 -12.08 -39.92 -3.73
N THR A 113 -12.23 -39.84 -5.04
CA THR A 113 -13.52 -39.97 -5.73
C THR A 113 -13.55 -41.26 -6.52
N ILE A 114 -14.69 -41.96 -6.57
CA ILE A 114 -14.83 -43.15 -7.44
C ILE A 114 -15.16 -42.69 -8.86
N GLY A 115 -14.31 -43.07 -9.82
CA GLY A 115 -14.50 -42.81 -11.24
C GLY A 115 -15.09 -44.00 -11.99
N SER A 116 -15.10 -43.92 -13.32
CA SER A 116 -15.49 -45.04 -14.17
C SER A 116 -14.51 -46.21 -14.04
N ASP A 117 -15.05 -47.42 -14.11
CA ASP A 117 -14.26 -48.65 -14.12
C ASP A 117 -13.29 -48.70 -15.32
N ILE A 118 -12.28 -49.56 -15.21
CA ILE A 118 -11.36 -49.92 -16.30
C ILE A 118 -11.76 -51.32 -16.75
N ALA A 119 -12.44 -51.39 -17.90
CA ALA A 119 -12.95 -52.63 -18.49
C ALA A 119 -12.07 -53.11 -19.66
N ALA A 120 -11.27 -52.23 -20.24
CA ALA A 120 -10.28 -52.52 -21.27
C ALA A 120 -8.99 -51.72 -21.03
N ALA A 121 -7.85 -52.21 -21.53
CA ALA A 121 -6.56 -51.55 -21.36
C ALA A 121 -6.50 -50.14 -21.98
N ALA A 122 -7.32 -49.87 -23.00
CA ALA A 122 -7.43 -48.55 -23.61
C ALA A 122 -8.11 -47.50 -22.70
N ASP A 123 -8.83 -47.92 -21.65
CA ASP A 123 -9.55 -47.00 -20.76
C ASP A 123 -8.62 -46.23 -19.82
N PHE A 124 -7.38 -46.70 -19.66
CA PHE A 124 -6.39 -46.16 -18.73
C PHE A 124 -4.96 -46.40 -19.20
N VAL A 125 -4.28 -45.35 -19.65
CA VAL A 125 -2.88 -45.43 -20.06
C VAL A 125 -1.99 -44.95 -18.91
N VAL A 126 -1.35 -45.88 -18.21
CA VAL A 126 -0.52 -45.61 -17.00
C VAL A 126 0.55 -44.55 -17.27
N ALA A 127 1.21 -44.62 -18.42
CA ALA A 127 2.26 -43.69 -18.81
C ALA A 127 1.71 -42.25 -18.96
N ASP A 128 0.54 -42.09 -19.57
CA ASP A 128 -0.05 -40.77 -19.83
C ASP A 128 -0.49 -40.09 -18.53
N VAL A 129 -1.19 -40.82 -17.66
CA VAL A 129 -1.67 -40.26 -16.39
C VAL A 129 -0.51 -39.92 -15.45
N SER A 130 0.54 -40.75 -15.43
CA SER A 130 1.72 -40.50 -14.60
C SER A 130 2.58 -39.34 -15.11
N ALA A 131 2.67 -39.16 -16.43
CA ALA A 131 3.33 -38.04 -17.07
C ALA A 131 2.55 -36.73 -16.91
N ALA A 132 1.22 -36.77 -16.95
CA ALA A 132 0.35 -35.61 -16.72
C ALA A 132 0.45 -35.09 -15.27
N ALA A 133 0.63 -35.97 -14.29
CA ALA A 133 0.78 -35.65 -12.88
C ALA A 133 2.19 -35.12 -12.53
N THR A 134 2.60 -33.99 -13.11
CA THR A 134 3.94 -33.41 -12.91
C THR A 134 4.19 -32.87 -11.50
N SER A 135 3.12 -32.52 -10.77
CA SER A 135 3.19 -32.07 -9.37
C SER A 135 1.85 -32.25 -8.66
N ILE A 136 1.87 -32.17 -7.32
CA ILE A 136 0.63 -32.15 -6.52
C ILE A 136 -0.24 -30.93 -6.87
N ASN A 137 0.36 -29.82 -7.34
CA ASN A 137 -0.42 -28.68 -7.84
C ASN A 137 -1.27 -29.08 -9.04
N VAL A 138 -0.68 -29.77 -10.02
CA VAL A 138 -1.40 -30.20 -11.22
C VAL A 138 -2.47 -31.24 -10.88
N ASP A 139 -2.12 -32.27 -10.10
CA ASP A 139 -3.08 -33.30 -9.71
C ASP A 139 -4.26 -32.76 -8.92
N LYS A 140 -4.06 -31.73 -8.08
CA LYS A 140 -5.15 -31.16 -7.28
C LYS A 140 -5.81 -29.94 -7.88
N ASN A 141 -5.50 -29.60 -9.14
CA ASN A 141 -5.90 -28.34 -9.77
C ASN A 141 -5.62 -27.11 -8.87
N ILE A 142 -4.49 -27.12 -8.16
CA ILE A 142 -4.03 -26.00 -7.34
C ILE A 142 -3.29 -25.04 -8.26
N SER A 143 -4.02 -24.04 -8.73
CA SER A 143 -3.42 -22.88 -9.37
C SER A 143 -2.74 -21.99 -8.32
N ALA A 144 -1.72 -21.25 -8.73
CA ALA A 144 -1.17 -20.20 -7.89
C ALA A 144 -2.29 -19.25 -7.47
N SER A 145 -2.55 -19.13 -6.17
CA SER A 145 -3.05 -17.85 -5.68
C SER A 145 -1.85 -16.93 -5.86
N SER A 146 -2.01 -15.80 -6.54
CA SER A 146 -0.96 -14.79 -6.60
C SER A 146 -0.60 -14.37 -5.17
N SER A 147 0.40 -15.03 -4.59
CA SER A 147 1.03 -14.61 -3.34
C SER A 147 1.78 -13.29 -3.50
N ALA A 148 1.96 -12.82 -4.74
CA ALA A 148 2.17 -11.42 -5.09
C ALA A 148 0.83 -10.73 -5.38
N SER A 149 0.04 -10.48 -4.34
CA SER A 149 -1.07 -9.53 -4.44
C SER A 149 -1.00 -8.55 -3.30
N LEU A 150 -1.03 -7.27 -3.66
CA LEU A 150 -1.31 -6.25 -2.67
C LEU A 150 -2.75 -6.47 -2.18
N SER A 151 -2.95 -6.24 -0.89
CA SER A 151 -4.27 -6.16 -0.27
C SER A 151 -4.37 -4.87 0.52
N VAL A 152 -5.60 -4.45 0.80
CA VAL A 152 -5.85 -3.26 1.63
C VAL A 152 -6.78 -3.59 2.78
N CYS A 153 -6.61 -2.88 3.89
CA CYS A 153 -7.55 -2.89 5.00
C CYS A 153 -7.61 -1.51 5.68
N ALA A 154 -8.61 -1.32 6.53
CA ALA A 154 -8.69 -0.14 7.38
C ALA A 154 -7.47 -0.09 8.31
N SER A 155 -6.80 1.06 8.38
CA SER A 155 -5.66 1.21 9.30
C SER A 155 -6.15 1.22 10.75
N SER A 156 -5.37 0.63 11.65
CA SER A 156 -5.61 0.73 13.10
C SER A 156 -5.60 2.18 13.62
N SER A 157 -5.02 3.10 12.84
CA SER A 157 -4.96 4.55 13.13
C SER A 157 -5.96 5.38 12.30
N MET A 158 -7.05 4.77 11.84
CA MET A 158 -8.17 5.47 11.16
C MET A 158 -8.62 6.67 12.00
N PRO A 159 -8.89 7.84 11.38
CA PRO A 159 -9.51 8.96 12.10
C PRO A 159 -10.87 8.56 12.67
N VAL A 160 -11.30 9.29 13.70
CA VAL A 160 -12.67 9.20 14.23
C VAL A 160 -13.51 10.29 13.57
N GLY A 161 -14.74 9.96 13.21
CA GLY A 161 -15.68 10.90 12.63
C GLY A 161 -15.97 12.08 13.57
N SER A 162 -16.10 13.27 13.00
CA SER A 162 -16.28 14.51 13.76
C SER A 162 -17.09 15.54 12.98
N THR A 163 -17.39 16.64 13.65
CA THR A 163 -17.97 17.82 13.01
C THR A 163 -16.85 18.73 12.48
N LEU A 164 -16.91 19.08 11.20
CA LEU A 164 -15.89 19.87 10.49
C LEU A 164 -16.36 21.32 10.27
N PRO A 165 -15.51 22.34 10.47
CA PRO A 165 -15.80 23.69 10.05
C PRO A 165 -15.55 23.88 8.54
N LYS A 166 -16.21 24.87 7.94
CA LYS A 166 -15.99 25.28 6.54
C LYS A 166 -14.56 25.79 6.35
N GLY A 167 -13.98 25.53 5.20
CA GLY A 167 -12.62 25.98 4.88
C GLY A 167 -11.49 25.15 5.51
N ALA A 168 -11.81 24.16 6.36
CA ALA A 168 -10.81 23.32 7.00
C ALA A 168 -9.94 22.60 5.97
N THR A 169 -8.62 22.68 6.15
CA THR A 169 -7.63 22.07 5.25
C THR A 169 -6.98 20.84 5.88
N GLY A 170 -6.48 19.94 5.04
CA GLY A 170 -5.69 18.78 5.47
C GLY A 170 -6.46 17.79 6.35
N VAL A 171 -7.79 17.76 6.29
CA VAL A 171 -8.61 16.89 7.16
C VAL A 171 -8.37 15.44 6.79
N ASN A 172 -7.83 14.66 7.72
CA ASN A 172 -7.68 13.22 7.55
C ASN A 172 -9.05 12.55 7.63
N MET A 173 -9.56 12.09 6.48
CA MET A 173 -10.90 11.49 6.39
C MET A 173 -10.88 9.97 6.13
N LEU A 174 -9.73 9.41 5.76
CA LEU A 174 -9.59 7.98 5.47
C LEU A 174 -8.12 7.58 5.61
N LYS A 175 -7.85 6.48 6.32
CA LYS A 175 -6.50 5.90 6.46
C LYS A 175 -6.56 4.39 6.30
N PHE A 176 -5.70 3.85 5.44
CA PHE A 176 -5.71 2.45 5.06
C PHE A 176 -4.29 1.90 4.99
N ASP A 177 -4.16 0.62 5.31
CA ASP A 177 -2.91 -0.11 5.24
C ASP A 177 -2.87 -0.91 3.93
N VAL A 178 -1.83 -0.70 3.14
CA VAL A 178 -1.53 -1.49 1.93
C VAL A 178 -0.53 -2.56 2.32
N VAL A 179 -0.93 -3.83 2.27
CA VAL A 179 -0.13 -4.97 2.69
C VAL A 179 0.38 -5.73 1.49
N ASN A 180 1.69 -5.92 1.43
CA ASN A 180 2.37 -6.74 0.44
C ASN A 180 2.66 -8.13 1.04
N GLY A 181 1.89 -9.15 0.61
CA GLY A 181 2.15 -10.55 1.00
C GLY A 181 3.27 -11.24 0.22
N GLY A 182 3.78 -10.60 -0.83
CA GLY A 182 4.76 -11.15 -1.76
C GLY A 182 6.21 -10.98 -1.32
N ALA A 183 7.09 -11.75 -1.96
CA ALA A 183 8.53 -11.80 -1.68
C ALA A 183 9.33 -10.65 -2.31
N ASP A 184 8.74 -9.90 -3.23
CA ASP A 184 9.34 -8.73 -3.88
C ASP A 184 8.58 -7.45 -3.52
N ALA A 185 9.27 -6.31 -3.57
CA ALA A 185 8.61 -5.01 -3.44
C ALA A 185 7.62 -4.80 -4.60
N MET A 186 6.43 -4.28 -4.30
CA MET A 186 5.38 -4.02 -5.28
C MET A 186 5.01 -2.54 -5.29
N THR A 187 4.66 -2.02 -6.46
CA THR A 187 4.35 -0.60 -6.65
C THR A 187 2.86 -0.38 -6.85
N VAL A 188 2.27 0.51 -6.06
CA VAL A 188 0.92 1.03 -6.30
C VAL A 188 0.99 2.09 -7.41
N ASN A 189 0.20 1.91 -8.46
CA ASN A 189 0.20 2.75 -9.66
C ASN A 189 -1.02 3.66 -9.79
N SER A 190 -2.16 3.26 -9.22
CA SER A 190 -3.34 4.11 -9.14
C SER A 190 -4.22 3.74 -7.97
N LEU A 191 -5.03 4.69 -7.53
CA LEU A 191 -6.15 4.44 -6.64
C LEU A 191 -7.31 5.41 -6.88
N THR A 192 -8.51 5.02 -6.49
CA THR A 192 -9.72 5.82 -6.60
C THR A 192 -10.38 5.93 -5.23
N VAL A 193 -10.72 7.15 -4.86
CA VAL A 193 -11.49 7.46 -3.66
C VAL A 193 -12.87 7.94 -4.07
N HIS A 194 -13.91 7.39 -3.44
CA HIS A 194 -15.30 7.74 -3.67
C HIS A 194 -15.85 8.52 -2.47
N ARG A 195 -16.51 9.65 -2.74
CA ARG A 195 -17.28 10.43 -1.76
C ARG A 195 -18.72 9.92 -1.71
N SER A 196 -19.18 9.62 -0.50
CA SER A 196 -20.58 9.28 -0.20
C SER A 196 -21.14 10.13 0.95
N GLY A 197 -22.42 9.95 1.27
CA GLY A 197 -23.13 10.69 2.31
C GLY A 197 -24.03 11.81 1.78
N ALA A 198 -24.97 12.26 2.62
CA ALA A 198 -25.94 13.31 2.34
C ALA A 198 -25.30 14.71 2.34
N GLY A 199 -24.37 14.92 1.43
CA GLY A 199 -23.69 16.19 1.19
C GLY A 199 -23.43 16.39 -0.31
N GLN A 200 -22.74 17.47 -0.67
CA GLN A 200 -22.48 17.82 -2.07
C GLN A 200 -20.99 17.71 -2.39
N THR A 201 -20.64 17.37 -3.63
CA THR A 201 -19.23 17.32 -4.05
C THR A 201 -18.54 18.68 -3.94
N ALA A 202 -19.29 19.77 -4.11
CA ALA A 202 -18.83 21.14 -3.96
C ALA A 202 -18.46 21.53 -2.51
N ASP A 203 -18.74 20.68 -1.51
CA ASP A 203 -18.24 20.89 -0.15
C ASP A 203 -16.73 20.59 -0.04
N PHE A 204 -16.14 19.94 -1.04
CA PHE A 204 -14.71 19.66 -1.15
C PHE A 204 -14.06 20.61 -2.15
N SER A 205 -12.95 21.22 -1.76
CA SER A 205 -12.05 21.90 -2.69
C SER A 205 -11.15 20.89 -3.38
N TYR A 206 -10.43 20.08 -2.59
CA TYR A 206 -9.50 19.08 -3.10
C TYR A 206 -9.35 17.90 -2.14
N VAL A 207 -8.95 16.75 -2.68
CA VAL A 207 -8.47 15.60 -1.94
C VAL A 207 -7.04 15.23 -2.37
N TYR A 208 -6.28 14.69 -1.44
CA TYR A 208 -4.85 14.40 -1.61
C TYR A 208 -4.51 13.04 -1.02
N LEU A 209 -3.46 12.42 -1.55
CA LEU A 209 -2.87 11.22 -1.00
C LEU A 209 -1.58 11.56 -0.22
N TYR A 210 -1.42 10.97 0.96
CA TYR A 210 -0.27 11.19 1.83
C TYR A 210 0.34 9.86 2.33
N ASP A 211 1.65 9.92 2.59
CA ASP A 211 2.44 8.93 3.34
C ASP A 211 3.17 9.65 4.48
N GLY A 212 2.82 9.32 5.73
CA GLY A 212 3.22 10.13 6.88
C GLY A 212 2.82 11.60 6.70
N ASN A 213 3.78 12.51 6.82
CA ASN A 213 3.56 13.95 6.60
C ASN A 213 3.85 14.40 5.16
N VAL A 214 4.25 13.48 4.28
CA VAL A 214 4.61 13.77 2.89
C VAL A 214 3.38 13.63 2.01
N ARG A 215 3.01 14.72 1.34
CA ARG A 215 1.98 14.71 0.32
C ARG A 215 2.53 14.06 -0.95
N LEU A 216 1.86 13.03 -1.46
CA LEU A 216 2.29 12.28 -2.63
C LEU A 216 1.71 12.80 -3.95
N THR A 217 0.64 13.60 -3.89
CA THR A 217 -0.10 14.04 -5.09
C THR A 217 -0.44 15.52 -5.05
N THR A 218 -0.66 16.11 -6.22
CA THR A 218 -1.43 17.35 -6.31
C THR A 218 -2.89 17.11 -5.92
N GLY A 219 -3.63 18.21 -5.72
CA GLY A 219 -5.05 18.15 -5.33
C GLY A 219 -5.91 17.60 -6.46
N ARG A 220 -6.84 16.70 -6.12
CA ARG A 220 -7.87 16.19 -7.03
C ARG A 220 -9.22 16.72 -6.59
N THR A 221 -10.02 17.19 -7.52
CA THR A 221 -11.42 17.53 -7.25
C THR A 221 -12.27 16.26 -7.18
N VAL A 222 -13.42 16.35 -6.53
CA VAL A 222 -14.43 15.28 -6.51
C VAL A 222 -15.32 15.42 -7.74
N ASN A 223 -15.37 14.39 -8.58
CA ASN A 223 -16.20 14.40 -9.78
C ASN A 223 -17.68 14.55 -9.41
N SER A 224 -18.37 15.55 -9.96
CA SER A 224 -19.76 15.85 -9.61
C SER A 224 -20.77 14.81 -10.07
N SER A 225 -20.45 14.03 -11.09
CA SER A 225 -21.33 12.98 -11.64
C SER A 225 -21.13 11.63 -10.97
N THR A 226 -19.89 11.27 -10.64
CA THR A 226 -19.57 9.95 -10.08
C THR A 226 -19.25 9.96 -8.59
N GLY A 227 -18.90 11.12 -8.01
CA GLY A 227 -18.40 11.22 -6.64
C GLY A 227 -16.95 10.78 -6.46
N ASP A 228 -16.22 10.50 -7.54
CA ASP A 228 -14.86 9.94 -7.46
C ASP A 228 -13.75 10.99 -7.60
N SER A 229 -12.62 10.67 -6.98
CA SER A 229 -11.32 11.30 -7.22
C SER A 229 -10.30 10.21 -7.52
N ALA A 230 -9.78 10.22 -8.75
CA ALA A 230 -8.80 9.25 -9.22
C ALA A 230 -7.37 9.81 -9.12
N PHE A 231 -6.47 9.01 -8.54
CA PHE A 231 -5.04 9.28 -8.44
C PHE A 231 -4.30 8.29 -9.34
N ASN A 232 -3.73 8.78 -10.43
CA ASN A 232 -3.05 7.97 -11.45
C ASN A 232 -1.55 8.33 -11.53
N GLY A 233 -0.74 7.42 -12.09
CA GLY A 233 0.69 7.65 -12.27
C GLY A 233 1.46 7.63 -10.96
N LEU A 234 0.97 6.87 -9.97
CA LEU A 234 1.63 6.70 -8.69
C LEU A 234 2.84 5.76 -8.83
N SER A 235 3.82 5.98 -7.96
CA SER A 235 5.05 5.19 -7.87
C SER A 235 5.35 4.80 -6.43
N ILE A 236 4.33 4.34 -5.71
CA ILE A 236 4.42 4.09 -4.26
C ILE A 236 4.87 2.64 -4.05
N SER A 237 6.14 2.47 -3.65
CA SER A 237 6.69 1.15 -3.35
C SER A 237 6.27 0.65 -1.97
N VAL A 238 5.72 -0.56 -1.91
CA VAL A 238 5.42 -1.32 -0.70
C VAL A 238 6.44 -2.45 -0.59
N PRO A 239 7.31 -2.46 0.43
CA PRO A 239 8.36 -3.48 0.57
C PRO A 239 7.80 -4.90 0.60
N ALA A 240 8.61 -5.88 0.20
CA ALA A 240 8.30 -7.31 0.34
C ALA A 240 7.92 -7.63 1.79
N HIS A 241 6.83 -8.39 1.99
CA HIS A 241 6.27 -8.69 3.31
C HIS A 241 5.99 -7.44 4.18
N GLY A 242 5.91 -6.27 3.56
CA GLY A 242 5.80 -4.98 4.21
C GLY A 242 4.36 -4.45 4.19
N THR A 243 4.13 -3.46 5.06
CA THR A 243 2.90 -2.69 5.09
C THR A 243 3.24 -1.22 4.92
N LYS A 244 2.48 -0.50 4.10
CA LYS A 244 2.54 0.96 4.02
C LYS A 244 1.17 1.54 4.37
N THR A 245 1.15 2.43 5.34
CA THR A 245 -0.06 3.15 5.72
C THR A 245 -0.17 4.44 4.93
N LEU A 246 -1.25 4.58 4.17
CA LEU A 246 -1.57 5.77 3.38
C LEU A 246 -2.83 6.42 3.94
N TRP A 247 -2.97 7.73 3.72
CA TRP A 247 -4.18 8.44 4.12
C TRP A 247 -4.62 9.50 3.11
N ILE A 248 -5.91 9.78 3.13
CA ILE A 248 -6.57 10.78 2.28
C ILE A 248 -6.85 12.02 3.12
N ALA A 249 -6.25 13.12 2.70
CA ALA A 249 -6.54 14.45 3.23
C ALA A 249 -7.60 15.12 2.36
N ALA A 250 -8.53 15.85 2.97
CA ALA A 250 -9.51 16.68 2.29
C ALA A 250 -9.39 18.14 2.71
N ASP A 251 -9.43 19.02 1.73
CA ASP A 251 -9.65 20.45 1.92
C ASP A 251 -11.13 20.75 1.66
N LEU A 252 -11.78 21.34 2.64
CA LEU A 252 -13.20 21.68 2.58
C LEU A 252 -13.41 23.08 2.05
N ALA A 253 -14.44 23.25 1.24
CA ALA A 253 -14.80 24.54 0.69
C ALA A 253 -15.24 25.50 1.80
N THR A 254 -14.88 26.78 1.67
CA THR A 254 -15.40 27.86 2.53
C THR A 254 -16.91 28.06 2.35
N THR A 255 -17.47 27.58 1.23
CA THR A 255 -18.89 27.60 0.88
C THR A 255 -19.63 26.30 1.24
N ALA A 256 -19.00 25.36 1.96
CA ALA A 256 -19.64 24.09 2.31
C ALA A 256 -20.93 24.30 3.14
N ASN A 257 -21.93 23.44 2.93
CA ASN A 257 -23.23 23.58 3.58
C ASN A 257 -23.28 22.88 4.94
N SER A 258 -23.76 23.60 5.97
CA SER A 258 -23.93 23.03 7.31
C SER A 258 -24.96 21.90 7.31
N GLY A 259 -24.70 20.84 8.07
CA GLY A 259 -25.55 19.65 8.15
C GLY A 259 -25.24 18.61 7.07
N ASN A 260 -24.46 18.95 6.04
CA ASN A 260 -24.02 17.97 5.04
C ASN A 260 -23.14 16.91 5.69
N VAL A 261 -23.32 15.67 5.22
CA VAL A 261 -22.65 14.49 5.77
C VAL A 261 -21.79 13.85 4.69
N HIS A 262 -20.55 13.53 5.04
CA HIS A 262 -19.54 13.03 4.10
C HIS A 262 -18.81 11.81 4.64
N MET A 263 -18.51 10.86 3.76
CA MET A 263 -17.61 9.73 3.99
C MET A 263 -16.75 9.54 2.74
N LEU A 264 -15.46 9.27 2.92
CA LEU A 264 -14.56 8.88 1.83
C LEU A 264 -14.25 7.38 1.93
N SER A 265 -14.30 6.68 0.80
CA SER A 265 -13.97 5.26 0.70
C SER A 265 -12.96 5.02 -0.41
N LEU A 266 -11.93 4.22 -0.12
CA LEU A 266 -11.05 3.67 -1.15
C LEU A 266 -11.82 2.57 -1.89
N THR A 267 -12.12 2.78 -3.17
CA THR A 267 -12.95 1.86 -3.97
C THR A 267 -12.16 1.09 -5.01
N ASP A 268 -10.99 1.60 -5.42
CA ASP A 268 -10.06 0.92 -6.29
C ASP A 268 -8.63 1.25 -5.89
N LEU A 269 -7.74 0.27 -6.01
CA LEU A 269 -6.30 0.44 -5.90
C LEU A 269 -5.64 -0.62 -6.77
N LYS A 270 -4.63 -0.22 -7.55
CA LYS A 270 -4.00 -1.09 -8.54
C LYS A 270 -2.48 -1.11 -8.44
N TYR A 271 -1.93 -2.28 -8.72
CA TYR A 271 -0.53 -2.50 -9.07
C TYR A 271 -0.45 -3.02 -10.51
N GLY A 272 0.28 -2.32 -11.37
CA GLY A 272 0.15 -2.44 -12.81
C GLY A 272 -1.30 -2.20 -13.25
N THR A 273 -1.92 -3.23 -13.83
CA THR A 273 -3.34 -3.23 -14.23
C THR A 273 -4.24 -4.04 -13.29
N THR A 274 -3.67 -4.63 -12.24
CA THR A 274 -4.37 -5.56 -11.35
C THR A 274 -4.96 -4.83 -10.15
N SER A 275 -6.27 -4.99 -9.91
CA SER A 275 -6.93 -4.49 -8.70
C SER A 275 -6.57 -5.35 -7.48
N VAL A 276 -6.41 -4.69 -6.33
CA VAL A 276 -6.12 -5.35 -5.06
C VAL A 276 -7.37 -5.95 -4.41
N SER A 277 -7.15 -6.83 -3.43
CA SER A 277 -8.23 -7.33 -2.56
C SER A 277 -8.43 -6.44 -1.33
N GLY A 278 -9.55 -6.61 -0.62
CA GLY A 278 -9.84 -5.89 0.63
C GLY A 278 -10.57 -4.55 0.47
N LEU A 279 -11.03 -4.26 -0.74
CA LEU A 279 -11.84 -3.09 -1.07
C LEU A 279 -13.35 -3.37 -0.89
N PRO A 280 -14.17 -2.34 -0.62
CA PRO A 280 -13.76 -0.98 -0.32
C PRO A 280 -13.28 -0.81 1.14
N VAL A 281 -12.41 0.17 1.37
CA VAL A 281 -12.05 0.62 2.73
C VAL A 281 -12.70 1.96 3.00
N SER A 282 -13.67 2.01 3.92
CA SER A 282 -14.42 3.22 4.23
C SER A 282 -13.90 3.93 5.47
N GLY A 283 -13.77 5.25 5.37
CA GLY A 283 -13.51 6.13 6.51
C GLY A 283 -14.77 6.34 7.35
N PRO A 284 -14.67 7.06 8.47
CA PRO A 284 -15.84 7.40 9.27
C PRO A 284 -16.68 8.50 8.60
N GLN A 285 -17.85 8.74 9.18
CA GLN A 285 -18.72 9.85 8.80
C GLN A 285 -18.23 11.16 9.42
N PHE A 286 -18.19 12.22 8.61
CA PHE A 286 -17.97 13.60 9.05
C PHE A 286 -19.19 14.46 8.72
N THR A 287 -19.48 15.42 9.58
CA THR A 287 -20.62 16.34 9.41
C THR A 287 -20.14 17.77 9.33
N MET A 288 -20.62 18.53 8.36
CA MET A 288 -20.29 19.95 8.22
C MET A 288 -21.04 20.79 9.26
N SER A 289 -20.34 21.73 9.89
CA SER A 289 -20.93 22.76 10.74
C SER A 289 -21.11 24.09 9.99
N ASN A 290 -21.73 25.06 10.66
CA ASN A 290 -21.75 26.43 10.19
C ASN A 290 -20.51 27.26 10.62
N ALA A 291 -19.63 26.71 11.46
CA ALA A 291 -18.39 27.39 11.85
C ALA A 291 -17.40 27.40 10.67
N SER A 292 -16.51 28.38 10.64
CA SER A 292 -15.39 28.45 9.69
C SER A 292 -14.08 28.17 10.42
N SER A 293 -13.16 27.48 9.76
CA SER A 293 -11.80 27.30 10.27
C SER A 293 -11.08 28.66 10.31
N GLY A 294 -9.99 28.72 11.06
CA GLY A 294 -9.02 29.81 10.99
C GLY A 294 -8.49 29.99 9.58
N THR A 295 -7.87 31.14 9.34
CA THR A 295 -7.25 31.45 8.05
C THR A 295 -5.80 31.89 8.25
N LEU A 296 -4.96 31.58 7.28
CA LEU A 296 -3.62 32.13 7.15
C LEU A 296 -3.49 32.84 5.81
N THR A 297 -2.90 34.02 5.81
CA THR A 297 -2.51 34.70 4.58
C THR A 297 -0.99 34.78 4.54
N ILE A 298 -0.42 34.27 3.45
CA ILE A 298 1.00 34.40 3.14
C ILE A 298 1.17 35.54 2.16
N THR A 299 1.97 36.52 2.55
CA THR A 299 2.26 37.69 1.72
C THR A 299 3.76 37.84 1.59
N LYS A 300 4.23 38.12 0.38
CA LYS A 300 5.60 38.55 0.16
C LYS A 300 5.93 39.77 1.03
N GLN A 301 7.13 39.80 1.62
CA GLN A 301 7.55 40.93 2.42
C GLN A 301 8.90 41.49 1.98
N GLY A 302 8.87 42.31 0.92
CA GLY A 302 10.06 42.99 0.38
C GLY A 302 11.04 42.04 -0.31
N ALA A 303 11.88 42.58 -1.20
CA ALA A 303 12.90 41.78 -1.87
C ALA A 303 14.14 41.60 -0.99
N VAL A 304 14.73 40.41 -1.03
CA VAL A 304 16.09 40.15 -0.54
C VAL A 304 17.03 40.41 -1.72
N PRO A 305 17.78 41.55 -1.74
CA PRO A 305 18.63 41.84 -2.87
C PRO A 305 19.76 40.82 -2.96
N LEU A 306 19.90 40.16 -4.11
CA LEU A 306 20.98 39.18 -4.33
C LEU A 306 22.38 39.78 -4.19
N SER A 307 22.52 41.10 -4.31
CA SER A 307 23.76 41.82 -4.00
C SER A 307 24.23 41.61 -2.55
N ASN A 308 23.34 41.19 -1.66
CA ASN A 308 23.62 40.94 -0.25
C ASN A 308 23.91 39.46 0.05
N VAL A 309 23.85 38.58 -0.96
CA VAL A 309 24.10 37.14 -0.82
C VAL A 309 25.46 36.82 -1.41
N MET A 310 26.38 36.36 -0.57
CA MET A 310 27.75 36.03 -0.98
C MET A 310 27.93 34.53 -1.24
N ALA A 311 28.48 34.17 -2.40
CA ALA A 311 28.92 32.80 -2.67
C ALA A 311 30.05 32.40 -1.71
N GLY A 312 29.95 31.22 -1.11
CA GLY A 312 30.81 30.78 0.00
C GLY A 312 30.41 31.38 1.36
N GLY A 313 29.37 32.22 1.41
CA GLY A 313 28.83 32.80 2.64
C GLY A 313 27.98 31.78 3.40
N LEU A 314 28.09 31.81 4.73
CA LEU A 314 27.24 31.04 5.64
C LEU A 314 26.09 31.91 6.15
N GLU A 315 24.95 31.30 6.47
CA GLU A 315 23.74 31.96 6.96
C GLU A 315 23.41 33.28 6.22
N GLN A 316 23.34 33.22 4.89
CA GLN A 316 22.91 34.34 4.06
C GLN A 316 21.38 34.42 4.06
N LEU A 317 20.80 35.62 4.22
CA LEU A 317 19.37 35.82 4.04
C LEU A 317 19.02 35.62 2.56
N ILE A 318 18.05 34.76 2.26
CA ILE A 318 17.65 34.40 0.89
C ILE A 318 16.16 34.55 0.60
N GLY A 319 15.33 34.80 1.60
CA GLY A 319 13.89 34.97 1.41
C GLY A 319 13.20 35.58 2.62
N LYS A 320 12.08 36.25 2.37
CA LYS A 320 11.30 36.93 3.40
C LYS A 320 9.81 36.92 3.08
N PHE A 321 9.00 36.53 4.04
CA PHE A 321 7.54 36.54 3.88
C PHE A 321 6.84 36.85 5.20
N GLN A 322 5.62 37.35 5.10
CA GLN A 322 4.73 37.57 6.23
C GLN A 322 3.68 36.48 6.25
N VAL A 323 3.42 35.95 7.45
CA VAL A 323 2.28 35.09 7.75
C VAL A 323 1.33 35.86 8.64
N ALA A 324 0.07 35.99 8.23
CA ALA A 324 -0.99 36.66 8.99
C ALA A 324 -2.08 35.65 9.36
N ALA A 325 -2.44 35.59 10.63
CA ALA A 325 -3.64 34.88 11.07
C ALA A 325 -4.88 35.78 10.85
N GLY A 326 -5.97 35.17 10.38
CA GLY A 326 -7.26 35.83 10.30
C GLY A 326 -7.81 36.24 11.67
N THR A 327 -8.95 36.91 11.68
CA THR A 327 -9.59 37.39 12.92
C THR A 327 -10.48 36.35 13.62
N GLY A 328 -10.66 35.17 13.01
CA GLY A 328 -11.55 34.13 13.52
C GLY A 328 -11.02 33.41 14.76
N GLU A 329 -9.76 32.99 14.74
CA GLU A 329 -9.11 32.25 15.82
C GLU A 329 -7.59 32.36 15.77
N ASP A 330 -6.94 32.03 16.88
CA ASP A 330 -5.48 31.87 16.92
C ASP A 330 -5.08 30.66 16.07
N VAL A 331 -3.95 30.74 15.39
CA VAL A 331 -3.46 29.68 14.49
C VAL A 331 -2.02 29.34 14.85
N SER A 332 -1.74 28.07 15.10
CA SER A 332 -0.37 27.59 15.26
C SER A 332 0.19 27.12 13.92
N LEU A 333 1.22 27.78 13.42
CA LEU A 333 1.95 27.36 12.22
C LEU A 333 2.81 26.14 12.54
N GLU A 334 2.57 25.02 11.87
CA GLU A 334 3.28 23.75 12.12
C GLU A 334 4.29 23.41 11.03
N ARG A 335 3.97 23.75 9.78
CA ARG A 335 4.83 23.45 8.63
C ARG A 335 4.71 24.53 7.58
N ILE A 336 5.82 24.82 6.92
CA ILE A 336 5.85 25.58 5.69
C ILE A 336 6.86 24.98 4.72
N THR A 337 6.42 24.73 3.49
CA THR A 337 7.27 24.29 2.38
C THR A 337 7.45 25.45 1.41
N LEU A 338 8.70 25.68 1.02
CA LEU A 338 9.09 26.74 0.08
C LEU A 338 9.69 26.09 -1.16
N PHE A 339 9.37 26.62 -2.33
CA PHE A 339 9.95 26.25 -3.61
C PHE A 339 11.10 27.20 -3.96
N GLN A 340 12.16 26.66 -4.56
CA GLN A 340 13.22 27.43 -5.18
C GLN A 340 12.94 27.53 -6.68
N GLY A 341 12.69 28.75 -7.17
CA GLY A 341 12.45 29.02 -8.60
C GLY A 341 13.57 29.80 -9.30
N GLY A 342 14.73 29.93 -8.67
CA GLY A 342 15.86 30.71 -9.17
C GLY A 342 16.83 29.88 -10.01
N ALA A 343 17.83 30.53 -10.61
CA ALA A 343 18.83 29.87 -11.45
C ALA A 343 19.91 29.09 -10.67
N VAL A 344 20.15 29.46 -9.41
CA VAL A 344 21.14 28.76 -8.57
C VAL A 344 20.66 27.34 -8.29
N SER A 345 21.48 26.34 -8.61
CA SER A 345 21.20 24.95 -8.28
C SER A 345 20.94 24.77 -6.79
N THR A 346 19.86 24.07 -6.45
CA THR A 346 19.48 23.75 -5.07
C THR A 346 20.54 22.96 -4.30
N ALA A 347 21.41 22.22 -5.00
CA ALA A 347 22.57 21.55 -4.38
C ALA A 347 23.62 22.52 -3.80
N ASN A 348 23.60 23.79 -4.24
CA ASN A 348 24.47 24.85 -3.74
C ASN A 348 23.86 25.65 -2.58
N ILE A 349 22.63 25.32 -2.16
CA ILE A 349 21.89 26.00 -1.10
C ILE A 349 21.57 24.98 0.00
N THR A 350 22.25 25.09 1.14
CA THR A 350 22.19 24.06 2.20
C THR A 350 21.98 24.68 3.57
N ASN A 351 21.76 23.85 4.60
CA ASN A 351 21.65 24.27 6.01
C ASN A 351 20.64 25.41 6.22
N LEU A 352 19.47 25.28 5.61
CA LEU A 352 18.45 26.31 5.64
C LEU A 352 17.86 26.47 7.04
N LYS A 353 17.57 27.73 7.41
CA LYS A 353 16.96 28.10 8.68
C LYS A 353 15.79 29.04 8.45
N LEU A 354 14.65 28.71 9.03
CA LEU A 354 13.52 29.61 9.17
C LEU A 354 13.66 30.36 10.49
N LYS A 355 13.74 31.69 10.44
CA LYS A 355 13.84 32.56 11.61
C LYS A 355 12.61 33.45 11.73
N GLN A 356 12.17 33.68 12.97
CA GLN A 356 11.22 34.74 13.30
C GLN A 356 11.95 35.73 14.20
N ALA A 357 12.15 36.96 13.73
CA ALA A 357 13.14 37.87 14.28
C ALA A 357 14.53 37.19 14.37
N SER A 358 15.17 37.17 15.53
CA SER A 358 16.49 36.53 15.72
C SER A 358 16.43 35.03 16.04
N THR A 359 15.25 34.47 16.28
CA THR A 359 15.09 33.09 16.76
C THR A 359 14.89 32.12 15.60
N THR A 360 15.70 31.07 15.52
CA THR A 360 15.46 29.95 14.59
C THR A 360 14.30 29.10 15.09
N VAL A 361 13.24 29.02 14.29
CA VAL A 361 12.02 28.26 14.60
C VAL A 361 11.96 26.90 13.91
N ALA A 362 12.71 26.73 12.81
CA ALA A 362 12.86 25.46 12.11
C ALA A 362 14.13 25.45 11.27
N THR A 363 14.61 24.25 10.92
CA THR A 363 15.78 24.03 10.06
C THR A 363 15.47 22.97 9.01
N ALA A 364 16.14 23.05 7.86
CA ALA A 364 16.10 22.03 6.82
C ALA A 364 17.49 21.87 6.21
N ALA A 365 17.93 20.63 5.93
CA ALA A 365 19.28 20.39 5.43
C ALA A 365 19.49 20.89 3.99
N GLY A 366 18.44 20.86 3.17
CA GLY A 366 18.47 21.20 1.75
C GLY A 366 17.10 21.03 1.11
N TYR A 367 17.05 21.17 -0.21
CA TYR A 367 15.86 20.96 -1.02
C TYR A 367 15.71 19.48 -1.43
N ASP A 368 14.48 19.07 -1.70
CA ASP A 368 14.17 17.77 -2.29
C ASP A 368 14.35 17.77 -3.82
N SER A 369 14.07 16.64 -4.45
CA SER A 369 14.20 16.47 -5.91
C SER A 369 13.20 17.29 -6.74
N ASN A 370 12.26 17.97 -6.10
CA ASN A 370 11.29 18.87 -6.74
C ASN A 370 11.58 20.34 -6.39
N ASP A 371 12.80 20.64 -5.97
CA ASP A 371 13.26 21.97 -5.56
C ASP A 371 12.44 22.58 -4.42
N ARG A 372 11.93 21.73 -3.52
CA ARG A 372 11.17 22.15 -2.33
C ARG A 372 11.98 21.93 -1.06
N VAL A 373 11.98 22.93 -0.18
CA VAL A 373 12.49 22.82 1.19
C VAL A 373 11.32 22.85 2.16
N THR A 374 11.25 21.90 3.09
CA THR A 374 10.18 21.81 4.08
C THR A 374 10.70 22.12 5.47
N PHE A 375 10.13 23.15 6.10
CA PHE A 375 10.35 23.48 7.49
C PHE A 375 9.21 22.92 8.33
N VAL A 376 9.50 21.91 9.14
CA VAL A 376 8.60 21.42 10.20
C VAL A 376 9.02 22.10 11.50
N LEU A 377 8.10 22.81 12.14
CA LEU A 377 8.38 23.53 13.38
C LEU A 377 8.25 22.55 14.55
N GLY A 378 9.37 22.21 15.20
CA GLY A 378 9.39 21.28 16.34
C GLY A 378 8.55 21.78 17.53
N THR A 379 8.35 23.09 17.63
CA THR A 379 7.30 23.71 18.45
C THR A 379 6.49 24.61 17.52
N PRO A 380 5.18 24.33 17.32
CA PRO A 380 4.34 25.15 16.46
C PRO A 380 4.39 26.64 16.84
N PHE A 381 4.50 27.52 15.85
CA PHE A 381 4.56 28.96 16.10
C PHE A 381 3.16 29.54 16.20
N LEU A 382 2.77 29.99 17.39
CA LEU A 382 1.46 30.60 17.63
C LEU A 382 1.37 31.99 17.02
N LEU A 383 0.37 32.19 16.15
CA LEU A 383 -0.10 33.47 15.68
C LEU A 383 -1.44 33.76 16.36
N GLU A 384 -1.47 34.77 17.23
CA GLU A 384 -2.74 35.28 17.78
C GLU A 384 -3.64 35.78 16.65
N LYS A 385 -4.95 35.65 16.80
CA LYS A 385 -5.92 36.11 15.81
C LYS A 385 -5.70 37.57 15.41
N GLY A 386 -5.70 37.83 14.11
CA GLY A 386 -5.43 39.15 13.52
C GLY A 386 -3.96 39.58 13.59
N ALA A 387 -3.08 38.82 14.24
CA ALA A 387 -1.66 39.10 14.27
C ALA A 387 -0.99 38.66 12.97
N ASN A 388 0.11 39.34 12.64
CA ASN A 388 1.02 38.92 11.59
C ASN A 388 2.45 38.87 12.12
N ARG A 389 3.26 38.01 11.51
CA ARG A 389 4.70 37.90 11.79
C ARG A 389 5.46 37.73 10.49
N THR A 390 6.64 38.32 10.47
CA THR A 390 7.62 38.15 9.41
C THR A 390 8.53 36.97 9.72
N PHE A 391 8.76 36.15 8.71
CA PHE A 391 9.72 35.07 8.72
C PHE A 391 10.80 35.31 7.68
N ASP A 392 12.03 35.05 8.09
CA ASP A 392 13.25 35.19 7.30
C ASP A 392 13.81 33.79 7.02
N VAL A 393 14.25 33.56 5.78
CA VAL A 393 14.87 32.30 5.35
C VAL A 393 16.35 32.54 5.16
N TYR A 394 17.16 31.80 5.88
CA TYR A 394 18.63 31.83 5.78
C TYR A 394 19.15 30.52 5.21
N ALA A 395 20.28 30.56 4.49
CA ALA A 395 20.94 29.38 3.96
C ALA A 395 22.46 29.58 3.84
N ASP A 396 23.20 28.48 3.82
CA ASP A 396 24.61 28.46 3.43
C ASP A 396 24.69 28.36 1.90
N ILE A 397 25.50 29.22 1.29
CA ILE A 397 25.66 29.31 -0.16
C ILE A 397 27.04 28.79 -0.54
N SER A 398 27.09 27.73 -1.36
CA SER A 398 28.37 27.16 -1.77
C SER A 398 29.21 28.16 -2.58
N ALA A 399 30.54 28.04 -2.53
CA ALA A 399 31.41 28.85 -3.39
C ALA A 399 31.17 28.58 -4.89
N GLY A 400 30.66 27.39 -5.23
CA GLY A 400 30.27 26.99 -6.57
C GLY A 400 28.90 27.49 -7.02
N ALA A 401 28.18 28.27 -6.19
CA ALA A 401 26.87 28.82 -6.55
C ALA A 401 26.93 29.85 -7.68
N ARG A 402 28.12 30.39 -8.00
CA ARG A 402 28.31 31.37 -9.07
C ARG A 402 28.97 30.72 -10.27
N THR A 403 28.17 30.31 -11.26
CA THR A 403 28.65 29.64 -12.48
C THR A 403 28.39 30.44 -13.75
N GLY A 404 27.45 31.38 -13.73
CA GLY A 404 27.09 32.22 -14.89
C GLY A 404 27.09 33.73 -14.64
N THR A 405 26.51 34.48 -15.59
CA THR A 405 26.36 35.95 -15.55
C THR A 405 25.06 36.42 -14.88
N THR A 406 24.10 35.51 -14.65
CA THR A 406 22.80 35.80 -14.00
C THR A 406 22.42 34.64 -13.07
N GLU A 407 22.75 34.78 -11.79
CA GLU A 407 22.36 33.81 -10.75
C GLU A 407 21.23 34.42 -9.92
N THR A 408 20.15 33.69 -9.71
CA THR A 408 19.01 34.12 -8.89
C THR A 408 18.62 33.06 -7.87
N ILE A 409 18.13 33.51 -6.72
CA ILE A 409 17.51 32.66 -5.70
C ILE A 409 16.10 33.19 -5.49
N LEU A 410 15.09 32.40 -5.85
CA LEU A 410 13.67 32.73 -5.65
C LEU A 410 13.07 31.76 -4.65
N THR A 411 12.84 32.18 -3.39
CA THR A 411 12.29 31.28 -2.35
C THR A 411 10.89 31.72 -1.95
N TYR A 412 9.87 30.89 -2.22
CA TYR A 412 8.47 31.26 -1.99
C TYR A 412 7.54 30.05 -1.74
N VAL A 413 6.35 30.29 -1.20
CA VAL A 413 5.29 29.27 -1.10
C VAL A 413 4.62 29.14 -2.48
N ASP A 414 4.70 27.96 -3.09
CA ASP A 414 4.15 27.69 -4.43
C ASP A 414 2.66 27.31 -4.40
N SER A 415 2.24 26.57 -3.37
CA SER A 415 0.86 26.12 -3.21
C SER A 415 0.33 26.38 -1.81
N THR A 416 -0.97 26.68 -1.68
CA THR A 416 -1.64 26.89 -0.36
C THR A 416 -1.44 25.71 0.59
N THR A 417 -1.43 24.50 0.04
CA THR A 417 -1.17 23.23 0.75
C THR A 417 0.25 23.03 1.27
N ASP A 418 1.19 23.85 0.81
CA ASP A 418 2.58 23.81 1.29
C ASP A 418 2.68 24.44 2.69
N VAL A 419 1.62 25.09 3.17
CA VAL A 419 1.50 25.63 4.52
C VAL A 419 0.52 24.79 5.34
N MET A 420 0.91 24.43 6.56
CA MET A 420 0.02 23.83 7.55
C MET A 420 0.01 24.71 8.79
N GLY A 421 -1.14 25.27 9.11
CA GLY A 421 -1.41 25.89 10.41
C GLY A 421 -2.70 25.32 10.99
N VAL A 422 -2.75 25.14 12.30
CA VAL A 422 -3.90 24.55 13.00
C VAL A 422 -4.57 25.59 13.88
N GLY A 423 -5.85 25.82 13.64
CA GLY A 423 -6.68 26.70 14.46
C GLY A 423 -6.83 26.18 15.88
N GLN A 424 -6.63 27.04 16.88
CA GLN A 424 -6.60 26.65 18.30
C GLN A 424 -8.00 26.46 18.91
N THR A 425 -9.07 26.90 18.25
CA THR A 425 -10.45 26.75 18.73
C THR A 425 -11.02 25.39 18.35
N TYR A 426 -10.84 24.98 17.09
CA TYR A 426 -11.46 23.76 16.56
C TYR A 426 -10.47 22.63 16.28
N GLY A 427 -9.16 22.92 16.27
CA GLY A 427 -8.13 21.91 16.02
C GLY A 427 -8.03 21.44 14.56
N TYR A 428 -8.50 22.24 13.60
CA TYR A 428 -8.44 21.92 12.17
C TYR A 428 -7.48 22.83 11.41
N GLY A 429 -6.99 22.34 10.27
CA GLY A 429 -6.13 23.10 9.37
C GLY A 429 -6.80 24.40 8.93
N ALA A 430 -6.06 25.49 9.02
CA ALA A 430 -6.48 26.81 8.60
C ALA A 430 -6.57 26.88 7.07
N ASN A 431 -7.53 27.65 6.56
CA ASN A 431 -7.61 27.95 5.14
C ASN A 431 -6.49 28.92 4.77
N VAL A 432 -5.64 28.50 3.82
CA VAL A 432 -4.46 29.28 3.43
C VAL A 432 -4.76 30.04 2.15
N ASP A 433 -4.47 31.34 2.17
CA ASP A 433 -4.42 32.20 1.00
C ASP A 433 -2.98 32.67 0.76
N ILE A 434 -2.58 32.78 -0.50
CA ILE A 434 -1.27 33.29 -0.92
C ILE A 434 -1.53 34.57 -1.71
N ALA A 435 -1.41 35.70 -1.02
CA ALA A 435 -1.75 37.00 -1.57
C ALA A 435 -0.60 37.55 -2.43
N SER A 436 -0.33 36.95 -3.61
CA SER A 436 0.34 37.54 -4.80
C SER A 436 0.85 36.46 -5.76
N PHE A 437 0.03 36.04 -6.73
CA PHE A 437 0.53 35.30 -7.89
C PHE A 437 1.38 36.24 -8.76
N GLY A 438 2.70 35.97 -8.87
CA GLY A 438 3.52 36.47 -9.99
C GLY A 438 4.57 37.55 -9.71
N THR A 439 5.07 37.73 -8.50
CA THR A 439 6.29 38.55 -8.29
C THR A 439 7.13 38.00 -7.14
N TYR A 440 7.75 36.84 -7.39
CA TYR A 440 8.65 36.19 -6.44
C TYR A 440 9.90 37.04 -6.16
N ASP A 441 10.47 36.90 -4.95
CA ASP A 441 11.68 37.61 -4.53
C ASP A 441 12.95 36.97 -5.06
N GLY A 442 13.67 37.72 -5.91
CA GLY A 442 15.11 37.59 -6.22
C GLY A 442 15.52 38.52 -7.34
#